data_AF-A0A3M5JSV5-F1
#
_entry.id   AF-A0A3M5JSV5-F1
#
_cell.length_a   1.000
_cell.length_b   1.000
_cell.length_c   1.000
_cell.angle_alpha   90.00
_cell.angle_beta   90.00
_cell.angle_gamma   90.00
#
_symmetry.space_group_name_H-M   'P 1'
#
loop_
_entity.id
_entity.type
_entity.pdbx_description
1 polymer ?
#
loop_
_entity_poly.entity_id
_entity_poly.type
_entity_poly.pdbx_seq_one_letter_code
_entity_poly.pdbx_strand_id
1 'polypeptide(L)'
;MFKWVRDCFATPTVIDCLVVLPLWYNPFLLQSLSSHYDGPIIALGIALIVFAIVYDSPSMVRKLAIPGLMIACALASSTTSLNVFLGLCCVECMRALIQQRIPGFIGRLMMIRLTQLLCGLCLYATVGAYDLLTMDSHWLAEIIRRLALLHQNVGFLFNTGTTWLAIALLLVALPGYVSHVLNAFRRPNGVARKAVAVLFYLSLPVALLLLIPGTALLANDFAGRAGTLTGFSTLLIALFFLINTHAWKQHDAVRLVLILPVVCMLSFSYAYARVLILQKELGTYVLFSLAYDIDTLPDLQNIDTFHFDSQPLQNWLPAASGTFEKLPAIKYIMNVDERATPARLQRVGITRGEWLTSPCTAQDLTSSAPIVDRTFYSIKVHQQTGCIVMKKITTPDTYI
;
A
#
# COMPACT_ATOMS: atom_id res chain seq x y z
N MET A 1 7.41 12.48 13.86
CA MET A 1 6.58 11.68 14.77
C MET A 1 6.35 12.35 16.13
N PHE A 2 7.38 12.71 16.91
CA PHE A 2 7.20 13.25 18.27
C PHE A 2 6.29 14.49 18.35
N LYS A 3 6.45 15.44 17.41
CA LYS A 3 5.57 16.61 17.31
C LYS A 3 4.10 16.21 17.06
N TRP A 4 3.86 15.22 16.20
CA TRP A 4 2.52 14.71 15.94
C TRP A 4 1.88 14.04 17.16
N VAL A 5 2.65 13.22 17.89
CA VAL A 5 2.20 12.58 19.14
C VAL A 5 1.85 13.63 20.19
N ARG A 6 2.68 14.67 20.33
CA ARG A 6 2.43 15.80 21.24
C ARG A 6 1.18 16.60 20.86
N ASP A 7 0.91 16.75 19.56
CA ASP A 7 -0.30 17.44 19.10
C ASP A 7 -1.55 16.56 19.30
N CYS A 8 -1.40 15.23 19.30
CA CYS A 8 -2.49 14.28 19.54
C CYS A 8 -2.81 14.03 21.03
N PHE A 9 -1.81 14.07 21.91
CA PHE A 9 -1.93 13.76 23.33
C PHE A 9 -1.34 14.86 24.21
N ALA A 10 -2.13 15.33 25.19
CA ALA A 10 -1.73 16.42 26.09
C ALA A 10 -0.53 16.08 26.98
N THR A 11 -0.35 14.80 27.34
CA THR A 11 0.77 14.28 28.13
C THR A 11 1.32 13.04 27.42
N PRO A 12 2.31 13.18 26.52
CA PRO A 12 2.78 12.09 25.69
C PRO A 12 3.53 11.04 26.53
N THR A 13 3.09 9.79 26.43
CA THR A 13 3.76 8.60 26.97
C THR A 13 4.36 7.75 25.85
N VAL A 14 5.25 6.81 26.18
CA VAL A 14 5.85 5.90 25.19
C VAL A 14 4.79 5.07 24.46
N ILE A 15 3.71 4.70 25.15
CA ILE A 15 2.59 3.94 24.57
C ILE A 15 1.85 4.78 23.52
N ASP A 16 1.75 6.10 23.70
CA ASP A 16 1.10 6.98 22.72
C ASP A 16 1.83 7.01 21.38
N CYS A 17 3.14 6.73 21.36
CA CYS A 17 3.90 6.55 20.11
C CYS A 17 3.45 5.31 19.33
N LEU A 18 2.99 4.25 20.01
CA LEU A 18 2.51 3.03 19.35
C LEU A 18 1.31 3.31 18.43
N VAL A 19 0.49 4.32 18.74
CA VAL A 19 -0.68 4.72 17.93
C VAL A 19 -0.29 5.17 16.52
N VAL A 20 0.89 5.75 16.37
CA VAL A 20 1.37 6.35 15.11
C VAL A 20 2.19 5.36 14.28
N LEU A 21 2.77 4.35 14.91
CA LEU A 21 3.64 3.35 14.26
C LEU A 21 2.99 2.58 13.09
N PRO A 22 1.68 2.25 13.10
CA PRO A 22 1.03 1.58 11.97
C PRO A 22 1.13 2.34 10.65
N LEU A 23 1.41 3.65 10.67
CA LEU A 23 1.66 4.43 9.46
C LEU A 23 2.87 3.90 8.67
N TRP A 24 3.93 3.50 9.37
CA TRP A 24 5.19 3.05 8.77
C TRP A 24 5.32 1.53 8.69
N TYR A 25 4.73 0.80 9.63
CA TYR A 25 4.82 -0.67 9.67
C TYR A 25 3.67 -1.38 8.96
N ASN A 26 2.79 -0.65 8.26
CA ASN A 26 1.73 -1.26 7.48
C ASN A 26 2.32 -2.27 6.45
N PRO A 27 1.91 -3.55 6.45
CA PRO A 27 2.43 -4.55 5.51
C PRO A 27 2.25 -4.16 4.05
N PHE A 28 1.18 -3.43 3.70
CA PHE A 28 0.95 -2.96 2.34
C PHE A 28 1.97 -1.93 1.85
N LEU A 29 2.61 -1.20 2.76
CA LEU A 29 3.66 -0.24 2.42
C LEU A 29 4.94 -0.95 1.95
N LEU A 30 5.14 -2.23 2.31
CA LEU A 30 6.34 -2.99 1.96
C LEU A 30 6.50 -3.20 0.45
N GLN A 31 5.38 -3.36 -0.29
CA GLN A 31 5.44 -3.47 -1.75
C GLN A 31 6.02 -2.19 -2.35
N SER A 32 5.46 -1.05 -1.96
CA SER A 32 5.87 0.29 -2.38
C SER A 32 7.31 0.63 -1.98
N LEU A 33 7.75 0.20 -0.79
CA LEU A 33 9.14 0.39 -0.35
C LEU A 33 10.14 -0.51 -1.09
N SER A 34 9.68 -1.64 -1.61
CA SER A 34 10.53 -2.60 -2.32
C SER A 34 10.62 -2.37 -3.83
N SER A 35 9.83 -1.44 -4.38
CA SER A 35 10.03 -0.99 -5.76
C SER A 35 11.31 -0.13 -5.81
N HIS A 36 12.12 -0.36 -6.84
CA HIS A 36 13.53 0.09 -6.86
C HIS A 36 13.67 1.62 -6.79
N TYR A 37 12.70 2.36 -7.37
CA TYR A 37 12.78 3.81 -7.51
C TYR A 37 11.72 4.55 -6.67
N ASP A 38 10.56 3.92 -6.38
CA ASP A 38 9.47 4.64 -5.72
C ASP A 38 9.56 4.63 -4.19
N GLY A 39 10.31 3.69 -3.60
CA GLY A 39 10.37 3.54 -2.13
C GLY A 39 10.70 4.83 -1.37
N PRO A 40 11.86 5.48 -1.63
CA PRO A 40 12.22 6.74 -0.97
C PRO A 40 11.25 7.88 -1.28
N ILE A 41 10.72 7.94 -2.50
CA ILE A 41 9.79 8.97 -2.97
C ILE A 41 8.45 8.85 -2.23
N ILE A 42 7.91 7.63 -2.08
CA ILE A 42 6.69 7.34 -1.34
C ILE A 42 6.86 7.64 0.15
N ALA A 43 8.00 7.25 0.74
CA ALA A 43 8.32 7.58 2.13
C ALA A 43 8.37 9.11 2.36
N LEU A 44 8.96 9.86 1.42
CA LEU A 44 8.96 11.32 1.45
C LEU A 44 7.53 11.88 1.35
N GLY A 45 6.69 11.35 0.46
CA GLY A 45 5.28 11.74 0.32
C GLY A 45 4.48 11.55 1.62
N ILE A 46 4.64 10.43 2.31
CA ILE A 46 4.01 10.18 3.61
C ILE A 46 4.52 11.18 4.66
N ALA A 47 5.83 11.44 4.70
CA ALA A 47 6.40 12.40 5.64
C ALA A 47 5.88 13.84 5.41
N LEU A 48 5.75 14.25 4.15
CA LEU A 48 5.18 15.55 3.76
C LEU A 48 3.71 15.67 4.19
N ILE A 49 2.92 14.61 4.06
CA ILE A 49 1.53 14.60 4.55
C ILE A 49 1.46 14.76 6.06
N VAL A 50 2.26 14.01 6.80
CA VAL A 50 2.31 14.13 8.27
C VAL A 50 2.70 15.55 8.64
N PHE A 51 3.65 16.16 7.94
CA PHE A 51 4.02 17.55 8.17
C PHE A 51 2.90 18.53 7.82
N ALA A 52 2.19 18.34 6.70
CA ALA A 52 1.05 19.17 6.31
C ALA A 52 -0.06 19.17 7.38
N ILE A 53 -0.27 18.04 8.05
CA ILE A 53 -1.27 17.90 9.11
C ILE A 53 -0.80 18.57 10.41
N VAL A 54 0.46 18.36 10.79
CA VAL A 54 1.09 18.88 12.01
C VAL A 54 1.45 20.37 11.91
N TYR A 55 1.52 20.91 10.69
CA TYR A 55 1.89 22.30 10.48
C TYR A 55 0.79 23.24 10.98
N ASP A 56 1.13 24.04 11.98
CA ASP A 56 0.29 25.11 12.49
C ASP A 56 1.05 26.44 12.46
N SER A 57 0.36 27.49 12.04
CA SER A 57 0.91 28.85 11.90
C SER A 57 -0.19 29.87 12.22
N PRO A 58 0.14 30.99 12.89
CA PRO A 58 -0.84 32.02 13.23
C PRO A 58 -1.39 32.74 11.98
N SER A 59 -0.60 32.86 10.91
CA SER A 59 -1.07 33.48 9.67
C SER A 59 -1.83 32.48 8.78
N MET A 60 -3.06 32.86 8.41
CA MET A 60 -3.97 32.03 7.60
C MET A 60 -3.37 31.66 6.25
N VAL A 61 -2.67 32.60 5.60
CA VAL A 61 -2.02 32.37 4.30
C VAL A 61 -0.95 31.28 4.41
N ARG A 62 -0.05 31.34 5.40
CA ARG A 62 0.97 30.29 5.60
C ARG A 62 0.35 28.96 6.02
N LYS A 63 -0.72 29.00 6.82
CA LYS A 63 -1.48 27.82 7.25
C LYS A 63 -2.19 27.09 6.10
N LEU A 64 -2.43 27.77 4.98
CA LEU A 64 -3.00 27.17 3.77
C LEU A 64 -1.91 26.81 2.76
N ALA A 65 -1.01 27.75 2.45
CA ALA A 65 -0.03 27.61 1.38
C ALA A 65 1.02 26.53 1.65
N ILE A 66 1.55 26.45 2.88
CA ILE A 66 2.61 25.47 3.19
C ILE A 66 2.06 24.04 3.20
N PRO A 67 0.93 23.74 3.88
CA PRO A 67 0.29 22.42 3.76
C PRO A 67 -0.15 22.10 2.33
N GLY A 68 -0.70 23.08 1.59
CA GLY A 68 -1.09 22.90 0.18
C GLY A 68 0.10 22.50 -0.70
N LEU A 69 1.24 23.19 -0.58
CA LEU A 69 2.47 22.84 -1.29
C LEU A 69 2.97 21.43 -0.92
N MET A 70 2.94 21.08 0.37
CA MET A 70 3.34 19.75 0.81
C MET A 70 2.43 18.64 0.30
N ILE A 71 1.12 18.88 0.24
CA ILE A 71 0.16 17.96 -0.37
C ILE A 71 0.47 17.82 -1.87
N ALA A 72 0.72 18.91 -2.59
CA ALA A 72 1.08 18.86 -4.01
C ALA A 72 2.34 18.02 -4.26
N CYS A 73 3.41 18.25 -3.48
CA CYS A 73 4.64 17.45 -3.55
C CYS A 73 4.40 15.97 -3.18
N ALA A 74 3.55 15.69 -2.20
CA ALA A 74 3.20 14.33 -1.80
C ALA A 74 2.39 13.59 -2.88
N LEU A 75 1.50 14.29 -3.59
CA LEU A 75 0.74 13.75 -4.72
C LEU A 75 1.64 13.51 -5.94
N ALA A 76 2.59 14.40 -6.19
CA ALA A 76 3.62 14.19 -7.21
C ALA A 76 4.51 12.98 -6.92
N SER A 77 4.68 12.64 -5.64
CA SER A 77 5.42 11.45 -5.22
C SER A 77 4.60 10.18 -5.40
N SER A 78 3.35 10.17 -4.96
CA SER A 78 2.43 9.04 -5.14
C SER A 78 0.98 9.45 -4.99
N THR A 79 0.13 8.99 -5.91
CA THR A 79 -1.32 9.17 -5.85
C THR A 79 -1.94 8.52 -4.60
N THR A 80 -1.29 7.49 -4.04
CA THR A 80 -1.73 6.79 -2.83
C THR A 80 -1.54 7.63 -1.55
N SER A 81 -0.68 8.66 -1.60
CA SER A 81 -0.50 9.62 -0.52
C SER A 81 -1.83 10.31 -0.18
N LEU A 82 -2.70 10.57 -1.17
CA LEU A 82 -4.01 11.18 -0.94
C LEU A 82 -4.87 10.39 0.07
N ASN A 83 -4.86 9.06 -0.03
CA ASN A 83 -5.61 8.18 0.86
C ASN A 83 -5.14 8.34 2.31
N VAL A 84 -3.83 8.46 2.50
CA VAL A 84 -3.22 8.69 3.82
C VAL A 84 -3.62 10.06 4.36
N PHE A 85 -3.58 11.12 3.55
CA PHE A 85 -4.00 12.47 3.98
C PHE A 85 -5.45 12.51 4.43
N LEU A 86 -6.37 11.97 3.62
CA LEU A 86 -7.80 11.91 3.94
C LEU A 86 -8.07 11.06 5.19
N GLY A 87 -7.41 9.90 5.31
CA GLY A 87 -7.58 9.04 6.48
C GLY A 87 -7.05 9.68 7.77
N LEU A 88 -5.95 10.43 7.71
CA LEU A 88 -5.46 11.18 8.86
C LEU A 88 -6.38 12.37 9.21
N CYS A 89 -7.03 12.99 8.22
CA CYS A 89 -8.10 13.96 8.46
C CYS A 89 -9.32 13.33 9.16
N CYS A 90 -9.69 12.09 8.80
CA CYS A 90 -10.71 11.33 9.54
C CYS A 90 -10.28 11.07 11.00
N VAL A 91 -9.00 10.72 11.24
CA VAL A 91 -8.45 10.55 12.59
C VAL A 91 -8.49 11.86 13.40
N GLU A 92 -8.14 13.01 12.80
CA GLU A 92 -8.25 14.32 13.45
C GLU A 92 -9.70 14.67 13.81
N CYS A 93 -10.65 14.36 12.93
CA CYS A 93 -12.09 14.50 13.21
C CYS A 93 -12.53 13.61 14.36
N MET A 94 -12.12 12.35 14.36
CA MET A 94 -12.41 11.41 15.44
C MET A 94 -11.84 11.91 16.77
N ARG A 95 -10.61 12.44 16.78
CA ARG A 95 -10.01 13.09 17.96
C ARG A 95 -10.86 14.27 18.43
N ALA A 96 -11.27 15.16 17.53
CA ALA A 96 -12.09 16.33 17.89
C ALA A 96 -13.47 15.94 18.46
N LEU A 97 -14.08 14.87 17.92
CA LEU A 97 -15.33 14.28 18.42
C LEU A 97 -15.15 13.70 19.83
N ILE A 98 -14.09 12.91 20.04
CA ILE A 98 -13.75 12.29 21.32
C ILE A 98 -13.43 13.35 22.39
N GLN A 99 -12.69 14.40 22.03
CA GLN A 99 -12.42 15.57 22.88
C GLN A 99 -13.62 16.49 23.07
N GLN A 100 -14.81 16.07 22.61
CA GLN A 100 -16.07 16.74 22.91
C GLN A 100 -16.19 18.18 22.36
N ARG A 101 -15.42 18.52 21.32
CA ARG A 101 -15.43 19.87 20.73
C ARG A 101 -16.77 20.17 20.06
N ILE A 102 -17.09 21.46 19.94
CA ILE A 102 -18.33 21.95 19.32
C ILE A 102 -18.37 21.49 17.84
N PRO A 103 -19.49 21.01 17.30
CA PRO A 103 -19.55 20.54 15.91
C PRO A 103 -19.21 21.62 14.87
N GLY A 104 -19.45 22.90 15.18
CA GLY A 104 -18.98 24.02 14.35
C GLY A 104 -17.45 24.10 14.24
N PHE A 105 -16.71 23.68 15.28
CA PHE A 105 -15.26 23.55 15.22
C PHE A 105 -14.82 22.42 14.29
N ILE A 106 -15.54 21.28 14.32
CA ILE A 106 -15.27 20.13 13.45
C ILE A 106 -15.54 20.52 11.99
N GLY A 107 -16.66 21.21 11.72
CA GLY A 107 -16.97 21.74 10.39
C GLY A 107 -15.90 22.72 9.90
N ARG A 108 -15.45 23.66 10.76
CA ARG A 108 -14.37 24.58 10.42
C ARG A 108 -13.05 23.86 10.15
N LEU A 109 -12.71 22.84 10.94
CA LEU A 109 -11.52 22.02 10.74
C LEU A 109 -11.58 21.30 9.38
N MET A 110 -12.69 20.64 9.08
CA MET A 110 -12.92 19.98 7.78
C MET A 110 -12.82 20.97 6.62
N MET A 111 -13.40 22.17 6.76
CA MET A 111 -13.28 23.22 5.74
C MET A 111 -11.83 23.64 5.51
N ILE A 112 -11.04 23.85 6.58
CA ILE A 112 -9.63 24.19 6.45
C ILE A 112 -8.86 23.07 5.73
N ARG A 113 -9.08 21.81 6.12
CA ARG A 113 -8.44 20.65 5.48
C ARG A 113 -8.86 20.49 4.02
N LEU A 114 -10.13 20.76 3.71
CA LEU A 114 -10.65 20.76 2.34
C LEU A 114 -10.00 21.87 1.51
N THR A 115 -9.85 23.08 2.06
CA THR A 115 -9.16 24.18 1.36
C THR A 115 -7.67 23.87 1.14
N GLN A 116 -7.00 23.23 2.11
CA GLN A 116 -5.61 22.77 1.95
C GLN A 116 -5.50 21.73 0.83
N LEU A 117 -6.42 20.77 0.78
CA LEU A 117 -6.48 19.74 -0.26
C LEU A 117 -6.73 20.37 -1.64
N LEU A 118 -7.72 21.26 -1.76
CA LEU A 118 -8.03 21.95 -3.02
C LEU A 118 -6.83 22.78 -3.49
N CYS A 119 -6.16 23.51 -2.58
CA CYS A 119 -4.95 24.26 -2.91
C CYS A 119 -3.83 23.34 -3.42
N GLY A 120 -3.59 22.21 -2.76
CA GLY A 120 -2.60 21.23 -3.20
C GLY A 120 -2.95 20.58 -4.53
N LEU A 121 -4.23 20.28 -4.77
CA LEU A 121 -4.71 19.71 -6.03
C LEU A 121 -4.59 20.71 -7.18
N CYS A 122 -4.93 21.98 -6.97
CA CYS A 122 -4.74 23.03 -7.97
C CYS A 122 -3.27 23.19 -8.34
N LEU A 123 -2.36 23.21 -7.36
CA LEU A 123 -0.92 23.26 -7.62
C LEU A 123 -0.46 22.02 -8.39
N TYR A 124 -0.90 20.83 -7.98
CA TYR A 124 -0.55 19.60 -8.68
C TYR A 124 -1.05 19.56 -10.13
N ALA A 125 -2.28 20.03 -10.39
CA ALA A 125 -2.87 20.08 -11.72
C ALA A 125 -2.13 21.00 -12.69
N THR A 126 -1.39 22.01 -12.19
CA THR A 126 -0.53 22.84 -13.06
C THR A 126 0.71 22.10 -13.57
N VAL A 127 1.11 21.01 -12.90
CA VAL A 127 2.35 20.27 -13.19
C VAL A 127 2.09 18.94 -13.91
N GLY A 128 0.90 18.34 -13.76
CA GLY A 128 0.60 17.03 -14.35
C GLY A 128 -0.84 16.87 -14.81
N ALA A 129 -1.03 16.09 -15.88
CA ALA A 129 -2.34 15.64 -16.35
C ALA A 129 -2.81 14.45 -15.49
N TYR A 130 -4.00 14.57 -14.89
CA TYR A 130 -4.65 13.49 -14.15
C TYR A 130 -5.54 12.72 -15.11
N ASP A 131 -5.29 11.42 -15.26
CA ASP A 131 -6.17 10.55 -16.05
C ASP A 131 -7.16 9.86 -15.09
N LEU A 132 -8.26 10.56 -14.78
CA LEU A 132 -9.36 10.01 -13.99
C LEU A 132 -10.21 9.08 -14.84
N LEU A 133 -10.74 8.02 -14.21
CA LEU A 133 -11.70 7.12 -14.85
C LEU A 133 -12.89 7.93 -15.41
N THR A 134 -13.21 7.73 -16.69
CA THR A 134 -14.36 8.37 -17.32
C THR A 134 -15.65 7.99 -16.59
N MET A 135 -16.48 8.98 -16.24
CA MET A 135 -17.76 8.75 -15.56
C MET A 135 -18.79 8.20 -16.56
N ASP A 136 -18.70 6.91 -16.86
CA ASP A 136 -19.63 6.19 -17.71
C ASP A 136 -20.71 5.43 -16.90
N SER A 137 -21.76 4.96 -17.57
CA SER A 137 -22.91 4.27 -16.98
C SER A 137 -22.57 2.98 -16.21
N HIS A 138 -21.39 2.40 -16.44
CA HIS A 138 -20.92 1.17 -15.79
C HIS A 138 -19.96 1.41 -14.60
N TRP A 139 -19.69 2.68 -14.27
CA TRP A 139 -18.71 3.08 -13.25
C TRP A 139 -18.97 2.47 -11.87
N LEU A 140 -20.25 2.40 -11.45
CA LEU A 140 -20.63 1.86 -10.14
C LEU A 140 -20.45 0.34 -10.07
N ALA A 141 -20.79 -0.38 -11.15
CA ALA A 141 -20.58 -1.82 -11.26
C ALA A 141 -19.09 -2.18 -11.23
N GLU A 142 -18.25 -1.37 -11.90
CA GLU A 142 -16.80 -1.56 -11.91
C GLU A 142 -16.18 -1.29 -10.52
N ILE A 143 -16.66 -0.29 -9.78
CA ILE A 143 -16.25 -0.04 -8.40
C ILE A 143 -16.60 -1.23 -7.49
N ILE A 144 -17.80 -1.79 -7.60
CA ILE A 144 -18.20 -2.97 -6.82
C ILE A 144 -17.31 -4.16 -7.15
N ARG A 145 -17.04 -4.40 -8.45
CA ARG A 145 -16.14 -5.47 -8.90
C ARG A 145 -14.73 -5.32 -8.34
N ARG A 146 -14.16 -4.11 -8.42
CA ARG A 146 -12.84 -3.77 -7.85
C ARG A 146 -12.83 -3.95 -6.33
N LEU A 147 -13.90 -3.57 -5.63
CA LEU A 147 -14.03 -3.74 -4.18
C LEU A 147 -14.09 -5.22 -3.79
N ALA A 148 -14.80 -6.06 -4.54
CA ALA A 148 -14.86 -7.51 -4.33
C ALA A 148 -13.47 -8.17 -4.52
N LEU A 149 -12.72 -7.74 -5.55
CA LEU A 149 -11.36 -8.23 -5.78
C LEU A 149 -10.41 -7.83 -4.63
N LEU A 150 -10.53 -6.59 -4.15
CA LEU A 150 -9.72 -6.10 -3.03
C LEU A 150 -10.09 -6.76 -1.71
N HIS A 151 -11.36 -7.12 -1.49
CA HIS A 151 -11.78 -7.89 -0.33
C HIS A 151 -11.09 -9.26 -0.28
N GLN A 152 -11.04 -9.98 -1.40
CA GLN A 152 -10.31 -11.25 -1.49
C GLN A 152 -8.82 -11.06 -1.20
N ASN A 153 -8.22 -9.98 -1.71
CA ASN A 153 -6.81 -9.70 -1.54
C ASN A 153 -6.42 -9.29 -0.11
N VAL A 154 -7.27 -8.49 0.56
CA VAL A 154 -7.12 -8.13 1.97
C VAL A 154 -7.39 -9.37 2.86
N GLY A 155 -8.25 -10.28 2.41
CA GLY A 155 -8.49 -11.59 3.04
C GLY A 155 -7.21 -12.40 3.25
N PHE A 156 -6.22 -12.31 2.35
CA PHE A 156 -4.94 -13.01 2.51
C PHE A 156 -4.12 -12.54 3.72
N LEU A 157 -4.42 -11.35 4.27
CA LEU A 157 -3.77 -10.85 5.49
C LEU A 157 -4.29 -11.53 6.76
N PHE A 158 -5.48 -12.13 6.68
CA PHE A 158 -6.18 -12.80 7.77
C PHE A 158 -5.94 -14.31 7.72
N ASN A 159 -4.83 -14.75 8.33
CA ASN A 159 -4.63 -16.15 8.69
C ASN A 159 -5.23 -16.41 10.08
N THR A 160 -5.46 -17.67 10.43
CA THR A 160 -5.94 -18.16 11.73
C THR A 160 -5.42 -17.34 12.92
N GLY A 161 -4.11 -17.03 12.97
CA GLY A 161 -3.52 -16.20 14.04
C GLY A 161 -3.85 -14.70 13.96
N THR A 162 -3.75 -14.06 12.79
CA THR A 162 -3.99 -12.61 12.65
C THR A 162 -5.47 -12.27 12.71
N THR A 163 -6.35 -13.19 12.34
CA THR A 163 -7.81 -13.05 12.48
C THR A 163 -8.22 -12.95 13.95
N TRP A 164 -7.69 -13.82 14.82
CA TRP A 164 -7.96 -13.73 16.26
C TRP A 164 -7.48 -12.42 16.86
N LEU A 165 -6.30 -11.95 16.45
CA LEU A 165 -5.75 -10.67 16.89
C LEU A 165 -6.60 -9.49 16.40
N ALA A 166 -7.09 -9.52 15.16
CA ALA A 166 -7.98 -8.49 14.62
C ALA A 166 -9.33 -8.48 15.34
N ILE A 167 -9.91 -9.66 15.62
CA ILE A 167 -11.14 -9.79 16.42
C ILE A 167 -10.91 -9.24 17.82
N ALA A 168 -9.82 -9.60 18.49
CA ALA A 168 -9.50 -9.11 19.83
C ALA A 168 -9.34 -7.58 19.85
N LEU A 169 -8.62 -7.01 18.88
CA LEU A 169 -8.51 -5.56 18.72
C LEU A 169 -9.87 -4.88 18.52
N LEU A 170 -10.71 -5.43 17.65
CA LEU A 170 -12.05 -4.91 17.40
C LEU A 170 -12.93 -4.99 18.65
N LEU A 171 -12.88 -6.11 19.38
CA LEU A 171 -13.62 -6.30 20.63
C LEU A 171 -13.19 -5.30 21.72
N VAL A 172 -11.92 -4.91 21.77
CA VAL A 172 -11.43 -3.88 22.70
C VAL A 172 -11.79 -2.47 22.21
N ALA A 173 -11.75 -2.22 20.91
CA ALA A 173 -12.05 -0.92 20.31
C ALA A 173 -13.56 -0.58 20.34
N LEU A 174 -14.43 -1.54 20.05
CA LEU A 174 -15.88 -1.35 19.93
C LEU A 174 -16.53 -0.73 21.19
N PRO A 175 -16.28 -1.20 22.42
CA PRO A 175 -16.79 -0.57 23.63
C PRO A 175 -16.39 0.90 23.75
N GLY A 176 -15.17 1.24 23.31
CA GLY A 176 -14.70 2.62 23.29
C GLY A 176 -15.50 3.48 22.34
N TYR A 177 -15.70 3.02 21.11
CA TYR A 177 -16.54 3.71 20.13
C TYR A 177 -17.98 3.88 20.64
N VAL A 178 -18.61 2.80 21.10
CA VAL A 178 -19.99 2.80 21.59
C VAL A 178 -20.15 3.75 22.77
N SER A 179 -19.21 3.75 23.73
CA SER A 179 -19.26 4.67 24.87
C SER A 179 -19.17 6.14 24.43
N HIS A 180 -18.32 6.47 23.45
CA HIS A 180 -18.24 7.83 22.92
C HIS A 180 -19.52 8.26 22.18
N VAL A 181 -20.15 7.34 21.45
CA VAL A 181 -21.45 7.57 20.80
C VAL A 181 -22.55 7.77 21.85
N LEU A 182 -22.66 6.89 22.85
CA LEU A 182 -23.65 6.99 23.92
C LEU A 182 -23.47 8.27 24.76
N ASN A 183 -22.24 8.65 25.07
CA ASN A 183 -21.92 9.90 25.76
C ASN A 183 -22.26 11.13 24.91
N ALA A 184 -22.21 11.04 23.58
CA ALA A 184 -22.70 12.11 22.70
C ALA A 184 -24.23 12.24 22.77
N PHE A 185 -24.97 11.12 22.87
CA PHE A 185 -26.43 11.11 23.01
C PHE A 185 -26.92 11.68 24.34
N ARG A 186 -26.23 11.37 25.45
CA ARG A 186 -26.62 11.77 26.82
C ARG A 186 -26.46 13.27 27.11
N ARG A 187 -25.88 14.06 26.20
CA ARG A 187 -25.64 15.50 26.47
C ARG A 187 -26.91 16.35 26.40
N PRO A 188 -26.99 17.43 27.19
CA PRO A 188 -28.02 18.45 27.05
C PRO A 188 -27.67 19.39 25.87
N ASN A 189 -27.68 18.86 24.66
CA ASN A 189 -27.53 19.62 23.42
C ASN A 189 -28.86 19.61 22.65
N GLY A 190 -29.16 20.68 21.91
CA GLY A 190 -30.32 20.71 21.01
C GLY A 190 -30.32 19.54 20.02
N VAL A 191 -31.52 19.06 19.67
CA VAL A 191 -31.73 17.84 18.86
C VAL A 191 -30.95 17.87 17.53
N ALA A 192 -30.92 19.01 16.85
CA ALA A 192 -30.16 19.20 15.61
C ALA A 192 -28.65 18.98 15.80
N ARG A 193 -28.08 19.44 16.92
CA ARG A 193 -26.65 19.30 17.22
C ARG A 193 -26.28 17.84 17.53
N LYS A 194 -27.20 17.08 18.14
CA LYS A 194 -27.03 15.64 18.35
C LYS A 194 -27.08 14.88 17.03
N ALA A 195 -28.05 15.18 16.16
CA ALA A 195 -28.19 14.54 14.85
C ALA A 195 -26.91 14.70 14.02
N VAL A 196 -26.35 15.91 13.97
CA VAL A 196 -25.07 16.16 13.27
C VAL A 196 -23.92 15.36 13.87
N ALA A 197 -23.79 15.31 15.20
CA ALA A 197 -22.72 14.53 15.84
C ALA A 197 -22.84 13.03 15.55
N VAL A 198 -24.05 12.47 15.57
CA VAL A 198 -24.31 11.05 15.27
C VAL A 198 -24.00 10.74 13.81
N LEU A 199 -24.39 11.62 12.89
CA LEU A 199 -24.08 11.48 11.47
C LEU A 199 -22.57 11.47 11.23
N PHE A 200 -21.80 12.32 11.92
CA PHE A 200 -20.34 12.27 11.89
C PHE A 200 -19.78 10.97 12.49
N TYR A 201 -20.32 10.48 13.59
CA TYR A 201 -19.86 9.19 14.14
C TYR A 201 -20.12 8.05 13.16
N LEU A 202 -21.28 7.99 12.52
CA LEU A 202 -21.65 6.91 11.59
C LEU A 202 -20.88 6.99 10.27
N SER A 203 -20.62 8.20 9.76
CA SER A 203 -19.91 8.39 8.48
C SER A 203 -18.42 8.10 8.58
N LEU A 204 -17.80 8.25 9.76
CA LEU A 204 -16.35 8.17 9.93
C LEU A 204 -15.78 6.75 9.76
N PRO A 205 -16.37 5.67 10.32
CA PRO A 205 -15.97 4.30 10.02
C PRO A 205 -16.15 3.95 8.54
N VAL A 206 -17.26 4.37 7.94
CA VAL A 206 -17.53 4.12 6.51
C VAL A 206 -16.49 4.82 5.64
N ALA A 207 -16.16 6.08 5.94
CA ALA A 207 -15.13 6.83 5.24
C ALA A 207 -13.74 6.15 5.37
N LEU A 208 -13.35 5.72 6.59
CA LEU A 208 -12.08 5.02 6.81
C LEU A 208 -12.00 3.70 6.04
N LEU A 209 -13.09 2.94 5.94
CA LEU A 209 -13.14 1.71 5.15
C LEU A 209 -13.04 1.98 3.65
N LEU A 210 -13.72 3.01 3.15
CA LEU A 210 -13.67 3.40 1.74
C LEU A 210 -12.29 3.95 1.34
N LEU A 211 -11.55 4.54 2.30
CA LEU A 211 -10.20 5.05 2.11
C LEU A 211 -9.13 3.95 2.00
N ILE A 212 -9.44 2.70 2.37
CA ILE A 212 -8.52 1.56 2.21
C ILE A 212 -8.12 1.39 0.74
N PRO A 213 -9.08 1.23 -0.20
CA PRO A 213 -8.79 1.27 -1.64
C PRO A 213 -8.69 2.71 -2.19
N GLY A 214 -9.44 3.65 -1.61
CA GLY A 214 -9.34 5.09 -1.84
C GLY A 214 -9.31 5.50 -3.32
N THR A 215 -8.36 6.36 -3.70
CA THR A 215 -8.19 6.91 -5.06
C THR A 215 -7.92 5.86 -6.13
N ALA A 216 -7.44 4.66 -5.77
CA ALA A 216 -7.17 3.60 -6.73
C ALA A 216 -8.46 3.03 -7.35
N LEU A 217 -9.62 3.17 -6.67
CA LEU A 217 -10.92 2.83 -7.27
C LEU A 217 -11.27 3.72 -8.46
N LEU A 218 -10.80 4.97 -8.43
CA LEU A 218 -11.12 6.03 -9.38
C LEU A 218 -10.08 6.18 -10.50
N ALA A 219 -8.99 5.41 -10.43
CA ALA A 219 -7.96 5.41 -11.46
C ALA A 219 -8.40 4.59 -12.69
N ASN A 220 -8.04 5.05 -13.89
CA ASN A 220 -8.35 4.34 -15.13
C ASN A 220 -7.63 2.97 -15.17
N ASP A 221 -6.32 2.97 -14.90
CA ASP A 221 -5.50 1.77 -14.76
C ASP A 221 -5.57 1.16 -13.35
N PHE A 222 -6.52 0.23 -13.16
CA PHE A 222 -6.61 -0.53 -11.92
C PHE A 222 -5.67 -1.74 -11.93
N ALA A 223 -4.45 -1.53 -11.42
CA ALA A 223 -3.47 -2.61 -11.30
C ALA A 223 -3.70 -3.56 -10.10
N GLY A 224 -4.65 -3.25 -9.20
CA GLY A 224 -4.97 -4.10 -8.04
C GLY A 224 -3.78 -4.41 -7.12
N ARG A 225 -2.72 -3.59 -7.15
CA ARG A 225 -1.46 -3.78 -6.41
C ARG A 225 -1.67 -3.54 -4.91
N ALA A 226 -1.06 -4.32 -4.04
CA ALA A 226 -1.13 -4.14 -2.59
C ALA A 226 -0.65 -2.73 -2.14
N GLY A 227 0.27 -2.12 -2.88
CA GLY A 227 0.75 -0.76 -2.65
C GLY A 227 -0.31 0.35 -2.80
N THR A 228 -1.51 0.06 -3.33
CA THR A 228 -2.63 1.01 -3.34
C THR A 228 -3.45 1.00 -2.04
N LEU A 229 -3.27 -0.02 -1.20
CA LEU A 229 -3.96 -0.22 0.07
C LEU A 229 -3.30 0.53 1.25
N THR A 230 -2.56 1.60 0.96
CA THR A 230 -1.86 2.40 2.00
C THR A 230 -2.83 3.04 3.00
N GLY A 231 -4.09 3.26 2.61
CA GLY A 231 -5.17 3.74 3.47
C GLY A 231 -5.46 2.84 4.68
N PHE A 232 -5.12 1.55 4.60
CA PHE A 232 -5.22 0.61 5.73
C PHE A 232 -4.45 1.08 6.98
N SER A 233 -3.35 1.80 6.78
CA SER A 233 -2.59 2.38 7.88
C SER A 233 -3.42 3.36 8.73
N THR A 234 -4.28 4.16 8.10
CA THR A 234 -5.10 5.16 8.78
C THR A 234 -6.23 4.53 9.59
N LEU A 235 -6.77 3.40 9.13
CA LEU A 235 -7.71 2.57 9.89
C LEU A 235 -7.05 2.04 11.16
N LEU A 236 -5.83 1.49 11.06
CA LEU A 236 -5.08 0.99 12.21
C LEU A 236 -4.77 2.09 13.23
N ILE A 237 -4.38 3.27 12.75
CA ILE A 237 -4.16 4.45 13.61
C ILE A 237 -5.46 4.83 14.32
N ALA A 238 -6.60 4.85 13.62
CA ALA A 238 -7.90 5.14 14.22
C ALA A 238 -8.26 4.12 15.32
N LEU A 239 -8.05 2.83 15.05
CA LEU A 239 -8.30 1.75 16.00
C LEU A 239 -7.42 1.87 17.24
N PHE A 240 -6.11 2.08 17.05
CA PHE A 240 -5.16 2.23 18.15
C PHE A 240 -5.46 3.49 18.97
N PHE A 241 -5.83 4.57 18.30
CA PHE A 241 -6.24 5.81 18.95
C PHE A 241 -7.47 5.59 19.84
N LEU A 242 -8.46 4.84 19.36
CA LEU A 242 -9.67 4.55 20.11
C LEU A 242 -9.41 3.67 21.33
N ILE A 243 -8.59 2.63 21.19
CA ILE A 243 -8.14 1.77 22.30
C ILE A 243 -7.40 2.62 23.35
N ASN A 244 -6.54 3.53 22.90
CA ASN A 244 -5.72 4.35 23.78
C ASN A 244 -6.47 5.51 24.47
N THR A 245 -7.63 5.94 23.94
CA THR A 245 -8.39 7.09 24.45
C THR A 245 -9.55 6.72 25.38
N HIS A 246 -10.03 5.48 25.32
CA HIS A 246 -11.17 5.06 26.13
C HIS A 246 -10.80 4.81 27.62
N ALA A 247 -11.80 4.52 28.48
CA ALA A 247 -11.70 4.39 29.95
C ALA A 247 -10.58 3.47 30.47
N TRP A 248 -10.01 2.64 29.58
CA TRP A 248 -8.80 1.86 29.74
C TRP A 248 -7.53 2.70 29.99
N LYS A 249 -7.60 4.04 29.88
CA LYS A 249 -6.53 4.93 30.37
C LYS A 249 -6.13 4.68 31.82
N GLN A 250 -7.03 4.12 32.63
CA GLN A 250 -6.75 3.74 34.02
C GLN A 250 -6.06 2.38 34.16
N HIS A 251 -6.02 1.56 33.10
CA HIS A 251 -5.43 0.23 33.10
C HIS A 251 -4.31 0.12 32.06
N ASP A 252 -3.07 0.39 32.49
CA ASP A 252 -1.89 0.31 31.63
C ASP A 252 -1.73 -1.05 30.95
N ALA A 253 -2.22 -2.13 31.58
CA ALA A 253 -2.19 -3.49 31.03
C ALA A 253 -2.90 -3.61 29.67
N VAL A 254 -3.98 -2.86 29.43
CA VAL A 254 -4.73 -2.97 28.15
C VAL A 254 -4.10 -2.12 27.07
N ARG A 255 -3.41 -1.05 27.46
CA ARG A 255 -2.60 -0.26 26.54
C ARG A 255 -1.42 -1.06 26.00
N LEU A 256 -0.88 -2.01 26.79
CA LEU A 256 0.17 -2.94 26.34
C LEU A 256 -0.30 -3.91 25.24
N VAL A 257 -1.61 -4.15 25.10
CA VAL A 257 -2.15 -4.96 23.99
C VAL A 257 -1.77 -4.38 22.63
N LEU A 258 -1.55 -3.06 22.54
CA LEU A 258 -1.10 -2.40 21.31
C LEU A 258 0.31 -2.80 20.85
N ILE A 259 1.13 -3.41 21.72
CA ILE A 259 2.44 -3.92 21.35
C ILE A 259 2.30 -5.12 20.42
N LEU A 260 1.33 -6.01 20.69
CA LEU A 260 1.18 -7.27 19.97
C LEU A 260 0.96 -7.07 18.46
N PRO A 261 0.04 -6.21 17.98
CA PRO A 261 -0.12 -5.98 16.55
C PRO A 261 1.10 -5.32 15.90
N VAL A 262 1.82 -4.45 16.61
CA VAL A 262 3.06 -3.83 16.11
C VAL A 262 4.15 -4.90 15.92
N VAL A 263 4.30 -5.81 16.89
CA VAL A 263 5.21 -6.96 16.78
C VAL A 263 4.82 -7.87 15.62
N CYS A 264 3.52 -8.12 15.40
CA CYS A 264 3.06 -8.90 14.25
C CYS A 264 3.41 -8.22 12.92
N MET A 265 3.24 -6.89 12.80
CA MET A 265 3.62 -6.13 11.61
C MET A 265 5.14 -6.15 11.37
N LEU A 266 5.94 -6.06 12.42
CA LEU A 266 7.41 -6.19 12.35
C LEU A 266 7.84 -7.59 11.94
N SER A 267 7.24 -8.63 12.53
CA SER A 267 7.48 -10.02 12.16
C SER A 267 7.11 -10.29 10.70
N PHE A 268 6.01 -9.69 10.22
CA PHE A 268 5.60 -9.77 8.83
C PHE A 268 6.63 -9.10 7.91
N SER A 269 7.11 -7.91 8.29
CA SER A 269 8.15 -7.17 7.56
C SER A 269 9.47 -7.95 7.48
N TYR A 270 9.85 -8.63 8.56
CA TYR A 270 11.02 -9.52 8.59
C TYR A 270 10.86 -10.71 7.65
N ALA A 271 9.70 -11.40 7.71
CA ALA A 271 9.42 -12.53 6.81
C ALA A 271 9.41 -12.08 5.34
N TYR A 272 8.81 -10.93 5.05
CA TYR A 272 8.83 -10.31 3.73
C TYR A 272 10.25 -10.05 3.23
N ALA A 273 11.12 -9.44 4.07
CA ALA A 273 12.50 -9.16 3.72
C ALA A 273 13.31 -10.43 3.41
N ARG A 274 13.08 -11.53 4.15
CA ARG A 274 13.72 -12.82 3.87
C ARG A 274 13.31 -13.38 2.51
N VAL A 275 12.02 -13.37 2.21
CA VAL A 275 11.51 -13.82 0.90
C VAL A 275 12.06 -12.93 -0.22
N LEU A 276 12.17 -11.62 0.01
CA LEU A 276 12.77 -10.67 -0.93
C LEU A 276 14.24 -10.99 -1.24
N ILE A 277 15.03 -11.40 -0.25
CA ILE A 277 16.43 -11.82 -0.44
C ILE A 277 16.48 -13.09 -1.31
N LEU A 278 15.70 -14.11 -0.97
CA LEU A 278 15.62 -15.35 -1.76
C LEU A 278 15.21 -15.08 -3.22
N GLN A 279 14.30 -14.13 -3.43
CA GLN A 279 13.87 -13.76 -4.78
C GLN A 279 14.97 -13.03 -5.55
N LYS A 280 15.75 -12.18 -4.86
CA LYS A 280 16.91 -11.53 -5.48
C LYS A 280 17.98 -12.55 -5.84
N GLU A 281 18.30 -13.49 -4.95
CA GLU A 281 19.28 -14.55 -5.20
C GLU A 281 18.87 -15.40 -6.41
N LEU A 282 17.63 -15.89 -6.46
CA LEU A 282 17.12 -16.64 -7.60
C LEU A 282 17.13 -15.81 -8.88
N GLY A 283 16.69 -14.56 -8.82
CA GLY A 283 16.70 -13.66 -9.98
C GLY A 283 18.11 -13.43 -10.51
N THR A 284 19.09 -13.23 -9.63
CA THR A 284 20.50 -13.08 -10.00
C THR A 284 21.05 -14.38 -10.61
N TYR A 285 20.72 -15.54 -10.06
CA TYR A 285 21.11 -16.83 -10.63
C TYR A 285 20.57 -17.02 -12.06
N VAL A 286 19.27 -16.76 -12.27
CA VAL A 286 18.63 -16.87 -13.59
C VAL A 286 19.24 -15.88 -14.59
N LEU A 287 19.52 -14.64 -14.16
CA LEU A 287 20.17 -13.64 -15.02
C LEU A 287 21.59 -14.08 -15.44
N PHE A 288 22.39 -14.63 -14.53
CA PHE A 288 23.73 -15.13 -14.88
C PHE A 288 23.69 -16.36 -15.79
N SER A 289 22.75 -17.28 -15.56
CA SER A 289 22.55 -18.45 -16.44
C SER A 289 22.16 -18.02 -17.85
N LEU A 290 21.26 -17.04 -17.96
CA LEU A 290 20.81 -16.51 -19.24
C LEU A 290 21.94 -15.76 -19.94
N ALA A 291 22.73 -14.95 -19.23
CA ALA A 291 23.92 -14.29 -19.78
C ALA A 291 24.94 -15.31 -20.31
N TYR A 292 25.21 -16.35 -19.54
CA TYR A 292 26.10 -17.43 -19.95
C TYR A 292 25.61 -18.12 -21.24
N ASP A 293 24.33 -18.50 -21.30
CA ASP A 293 23.77 -19.17 -22.48
C ASP A 293 23.81 -18.25 -23.72
N ILE A 294 23.53 -16.94 -23.58
CA ILE A 294 23.60 -15.98 -24.69
C ILE A 294 25.04 -15.80 -25.19
N ASP A 295 26.02 -15.70 -24.29
CA ASP A 295 27.42 -15.44 -24.69
C ASP A 295 28.12 -16.69 -25.22
N THR A 296 27.74 -17.89 -24.77
CA THR A 296 28.45 -19.14 -25.13
C THR A 296 27.88 -19.84 -26.36
N LEU A 297 26.59 -19.65 -26.67
CA LEU A 297 25.96 -20.35 -27.80
C LEU A 297 26.11 -19.56 -29.10
N PRO A 298 26.78 -20.12 -30.13
CA PRO A 298 27.02 -19.42 -31.39
C PRO A 298 25.72 -19.02 -32.11
N ASP A 299 24.67 -19.83 -31.95
CA ASP A 299 23.34 -19.57 -32.54
C ASP A 299 22.64 -18.33 -31.95
N LEU A 300 23.03 -17.91 -30.74
CA LEU A 300 22.48 -16.74 -30.05
C LEU A 300 23.34 -15.48 -30.21
N GLN A 301 24.60 -15.62 -30.63
CA GLN A 301 25.53 -14.50 -30.81
C GLN A 301 25.18 -13.59 -32.00
N ASN A 302 24.47 -14.11 -32.99
CA ASN A 302 24.10 -13.38 -34.23
C ASN A 302 22.69 -12.76 -34.18
N ILE A 303 22.08 -12.66 -33.00
CA ILE A 303 20.72 -12.15 -32.81
C ILE A 303 20.77 -10.68 -32.40
N ASP A 304 20.09 -9.84 -33.17
CA ASP A 304 20.06 -8.37 -32.96
C ASP A 304 18.91 -7.91 -32.06
N THR A 305 17.86 -8.71 -31.89
CA THR A 305 16.68 -8.32 -31.10
C THR A 305 16.18 -9.45 -30.23
N PHE A 306 16.01 -9.16 -28.94
CA PHE A 306 15.45 -10.09 -27.97
C PHE A 306 14.09 -9.60 -27.46
N HIS A 307 13.06 -10.40 -27.69
CA HIS A 307 11.76 -10.23 -27.06
C HIS A 307 11.74 -10.98 -25.73
N PHE A 308 11.33 -10.27 -24.69
CA PHE A 308 11.27 -10.81 -23.34
C PHE A 308 9.81 -10.97 -22.92
N ASP A 309 9.31 -12.21 -22.95
CA ASP A 309 8.00 -12.54 -22.43
C ASP A 309 8.12 -12.83 -20.92
N SER A 310 7.97 -11.77 -20.13
CA SER A 310 7.86 -11.87 -18.68
C SER A 310 6.46 -12.38 -18.32
N GLN A 311 6.29 -13.69 -18.21
CA GLN A 311 5.13 -14.22 -17.53
C GLN A 311 5.27 -13.99 -16.01
N PRO A 312 4.17 -13.71 -15.30
CA PRO A 312 4.18 -13.54 -13.85
C PRO A 312 4.92 -14.71 -13.19
N LEU A 313 6.02 -14.41 -12.49
CA LEU A 313 6.88 -15.36 -11.76
C LEU A 313 6.16 -15.96 -10.52
N GLN A 314 4.87 -16.23 -10.62
CA GLN A 314 4.09 -16.89 -9.60
C GLN A 314 4.66 -18.29 -9.37
N ASN A 315 5.00 -18.57 -8.11
CA ASN A 315 5.53 -19.85 -7.59
C ASN A 315 7.00 -20.16 -7.87
N TRP A 316 7.81 -19.19 -8.29
CA TRP A 316 9.24 -19.43 -8.56
C TRP A 316 10.13 -19.65 -7.33
N LEU A 317 9.61 -19.48 -6.10
CA LEU A 317 10.39 -19.62 -4.87
C LEU A 317 9.97 -20.84 -4.04
N PRO A 318 10.42 -22.07 -4.38
CA PRO A 318 10.26 -23.24 -3.53
C PRO A 318 10.83 -23.02 -2.13
N ALA A 319 11.97 -22.32 -2.02
CA ALA A 319 12.61 -22.00 -0.75
C ALA A 319 11.76 -21.14 0.21
N ALA A 320 10.75 -20.43 -0.32
CA ALA A 320 9.82 -19.62 0.47
C ALA A 320 8.44 -20.30 0.66
N SER A 321 8.25 -21.53 0.18
CA SER A 321 6.99 -22.28 0.25
C SER A 321 6.38 -22.30 1.66
N GLY A 322 7.15 -22.68 2.68
CA GLY A 322 6.68 -22.68 4.07
C GLY A 322 6.36 -21.29 4.63
N THR A 323 6.95 -20.23 4.07
CA THR A 323 6.59 -18.85 4.44
C THR A 323 5.29 -18.43 3.75
N PHE A 324 5.08 -18.82 2.48
CA PHE A 324 3.83 -18.56 1.77
C PHE A 324 2.64 -19.33 2.36
N GLU A 325 2.86 -20.55 2.86
CA GLU A 325 1.84 -21.33 3.55
C GLU A 325 1.38 -20.64 4.85
N LYS A 326 2.33 -20.16 5.66
CA LYS A 326 2.02 -19.49 6.94
C LYS A 326 1.57 -18.04 6.78
N LEU A 327 2.03 -17.34 5.73
CA LEU A 327 1.78 -15.91 5.48
C LEU A 327 1.42 -15.68 3.99
N PRO A 328 0.22 -16.09 3.55
CA PRO A 328 -0.17 -16.01 2.14
C PRO A 328 -0.21 -14.57 1.61
N ALA A 329 -0.47 -13.57 2.45
CA ALA A 329 -0.38 -12.16 2.09
C ALA A 329 0.98 -11.75 1.50
N ILE A 330 2.09 -12.38 1.90
CA ILE A 330 3.41 -12.06 1.35
C ILE A 330 3.44 -12.30 -0.16
N LYS A 331 2.78 -13.36 -0.64
CA LYS A 331 2.70 -13.68 -2.07
C LYS A 331 1.99 -12.57 -2.86
N TYR A 332 0.92 -12.01 -2.31
CA TYR A 332 0.18 -10.92 -2.92
C TYR A 332 0.99 -9.62 -2.96
N ILE A 333 1.66 -9.26 -1.86
CA ILE A 333 2.49 -8.05 -1.75
C ILE A 333 3.73 -8.15 -2.67
N MET A 334 4.31 -9.35 -2.80
CA MET A 334 5.45 -9.65 -3.66
C MET A 334 5.12 -9.72 -5.17
N ASN A 335 3.85 -9.64 -5.56
CA ASN A 335 3.40 -9.81 -6.95
C ASN A 335 3.77 -8.62 -7.87
N VAL A 336 4.96 -8.06 -7.72
CA VAL A 336 5.56 -7.08 -8.64
C VAL A 336 6.62 -7.79 -9.45
N ASP A 337 6.27 -8.04 -10.71
CA ASP A 337 7.03 -8.83 -11.68
C ASP A 337 8.13 -8.03 -12.38
N GLU A 338 8.31 -6.75 -12.02
CA GLU A 338 9.28 -5.80 -12.63
C GLU A 338 10.76 -6.18 -12.43
N ARG A 339 11.03 -7.35 -11.86
CA ARG A 339 12.37 -7.79 -11.45
C ARG A 339 13.04 -8.75 -12.41
N ALA A 340 12.32 -9.31 -13.37
CA ALA A 340 12.87 -9.97 -14.55
C ALA A 340 12.63 -9.05 -15.75
N THR A 341 13.19 -7.85 -15.70
CA THR A 341 13.10 -6.88 -16.80
C THR A 341 14.39 -6.90 -17.61
N PRO A 342 14.33 -6.63 -18.93
CA PRO A 342 15.54 -6.59 -19.75
C PRO A 342 16.57 -5.57 -19.27
N ALA A 343 16.13 -4.49 -18.61
CA ALA A 343 16.99 -3.52 -17.96
C ALA A 343 17.95 -4.13 -16.91
N ARG A 344 17.64 -5.31 -16.36
CA ARG A 344 18.55 -6.03 -15.45
C ARG A 344 19.59 -6.90 -16.15
N LEU A 345 19.39 -7.25 -17.42
CA LEU A 345 20.39 -7.96 -18.21
C LEU A 345 21.63 -7.09 -18.43
N GLN A 346 21.43 -5.77 -18.53
CA GLN A 346 22.53 -4.80 -18.54
C GLN A 346 23.38 -4.85 -17.26
N ARG A 347 22.79 -5.23 -16.10
CA ARG A 347 23.55 -5.36 -14.84
C ARG A 347 24.47 -6.57 -14.80
N VAL A 348 24.20 -7.59 -15.62
CA VAL A 348 25.06 -8.77 -15.76
C VAL A 348 25.99 -8.68 -16.97
N GLY A 349 26.07 -7.50 -17.62
CA GLY A 349 27.02 -7.22 -18.70
C GLY A 349 26.48 -7.43 -20.11
N ILE A 350 25.22 -7.83 -20.28
CA ILE A 350 24.61 -7.95 -21.60
C ILE A 350 24.14 -6.58 -22.08
N THR A 351 24.92 -5.97 -22.97
CA THR A 351 24.62 -4.66 -23.58
C THR A 351 24.21 -4.77 -25.05
N ARG A 352 24.25 -5.97 -25.62
CA ARG A 352 23.94 -6.24 -27.03
C ARG A 352 22.45 -6.51 -27.22
N GLY A 353 21.94 -6.12 -28.38
CA GLY A 353 20.57 -6.36 -28.81
C GLY A 353 19.55 -5.30 -28.35
N GLU A 354 18.52 -5.09 -29.16
CA GLU A 354 17.32 -4.35 -28.75
C GLU A 354 16.43 -5.26 -27.91
N TRP A 355 16.09 -4.79 -26.70
CA TRP A 355 15.31 -5.56 -25.74
C TRP A 355 13.89 -5.02 -25.67
N LEU A 356 12.95 -5.74 -26.27
CA LEU A 356 11.54 -5.37 -26.23
C LEU A 356 10.81 -6.17 -25.16
N THR A 357 10.06 -5.46 -24.31
CA THR A 357 9.12 -6.04 -23.33
C THR A 357 7.78 -6.45 -23.96
N SER A 358 7.67 -6.42 -25.29
CA SER A 358 6.49 -6.90 -25.98
C SER A 358 6.42 -8.44 -25.88
N PRO A 359 5.24 -9.02 -25.63
CA PRO A 359 5.09 -10.47 -25.63
C PRO A 359 5.49 -11.01 -27.00
N CYS A 360 6.12 -12.19 -27.02
CA CYS A 360 6.46 -12.85 -28.28
C CYS A 360 5.19 -13.22 -29.05
N THR A 361 5.22 -13.12 -30.38
CA THR A 361 4.05 -13.41 -31.21
C THR A 361 3.69 -14.89 -31.13
N ALA A 362 2.41 -15.24 -31.21
CA ALA A 362 1.96 -16.64 -31.13
C ALA A 362 2.63 -17.58 -32.17
N GLN A 363 3.05 -17.03 -33.31
CA GLN A 363 3.82 -17.74 -34.34
C GLN A 363 5.26 -18.05 -33.92
N ASP A 364 5.90 -17.18 -33.13
CA ASP A 364 7.26 -17.37 -32.60
C ASP A 364 7.29 -18.46 -31.50
N LEU A 365 6.18 -18.64 -30.77
CA LEU A 365 6.05 -19.69 -29.75
C LEU A 365 5.77 -21.08 -30.34
N THR A 366 5.16 -21.20 -31.52
CA THR A 366 4.65 -22.46 -32.06
C THR A 366 5.51 -23.10 -33.16
N SER A 367 6.40 -22.34 -33.81
CA SER A 367 7.10 -22.80 -35.02
C SER A 367 8.53 -23.33 -34.83
N SER A 368 9.19 -23.10 -33.68
CA SER A 368 10.59 -23.51 -33.45
C SER A 368 10.77 -24.30 -32.15
N ALA A 369 11.54 -25.39 -32.21
CA ALA A 369 12.06 -26.06 -31.03
C ALA A 369 12.97 -25.09 -30.24
N PRO A 370 12.92 -25.09 -28.90
CA PRO A 370 13.79 -24.21 -28.10
C PRO A 370 15.26 -24.61 -28.31
N ILE A 371 16.11 -23.64 -28.66
CA ILE A 371 17.57 -23.82 -28.73
C ILE A 371 18.12 -24.06 -27.33
N VAL A 372 17.56 -23.34 -26.36
CA VAL A 372 17.87 -23.51 -24.95
C VAL A 372 16.59 -23.82 -24.21
N ASP A 373 16.59 -24.95 -23.52
CA ASP A 373 15.51 -25.33 -22.61
C ASP A 373 16.07 -25.57 -21.20
N ARG A 374 15.95 -24.57 -20.33
CA ARG A 374 16.33 -24.67 -18.91
C ARG A 374 15.08 -24.79 -18.03
N THR A 375 15.29 -25.01 -16.74
CA THR A 375 14.21 -25.10 -15.75
C THR A 375 13.36 -23.83 -15.68
N PHE A 376 14.00 -22.66 -15.76
CA PHE A 376 13.36 -21.35 -15.51
C PHE A 376 12.97 -20.59 -16.79
N TYR A 377 13.65 -20.84 -17.90
CA TYR A 377 13.42 -20.15 -19.16
C TYR A 377 13.65 -21.06 -20.35
N SER A 378 13.04 -20.69 -21.47
CA SER A 378 13.33 -21.24 -22.78
C SER A 378 13.67 -20.12 -23.75
N ILE A 379 14.70 -20.31 -24.56
CA ILE A 379 15.07 -19.39 -25.65
C ILE A 379 14.68 -20.05 -26.96
N LYS A 380 13.79 -19.39 -27.69
CA LYS A 380 13.38 -19.76 -29.05
C LYS A 380 13.90 -18.71 -30.00
N VAL A 381 14.36 -19.15 -31.16
CA VAL A 381 14.85 -18.23 -32.20
C VAL A 381 14.01 -18.43 -33.44
N HIS A 382 13.57 -17.32 -34.01
CA HIS A 382 12.91 -17.30 -35.30
C HIS A 382 13.63 -16.27 -36.17
N GLN A 383 14.30 -16.72 -37.22
CA GLN A 383 15.11 -15.87 -38.12
C GLN A 383 16.24 -15.13 -37.37
N GLN A 384 16.04 -13.85 -37.03
CA GLN A 384 16.99 -12.97 -36.34
C GLN A 384 16.43 -12.40 -35.02
N THR A 385 15.27 -12.88 -34.57
CA THR A 385 14.67 -12.50 -33.29
C THR A 385 14.74 -13.65 -32.29
N GLY A 386 15.29 -13.35 -31.10
CA GLY A 386 15.33 -14.26 -29.97
C GLY A 386 14.13 -14.00 -29.04
N CYS A 387 13.30 -14.99 -28.82
CA CYS A 387 12.22 -14.95 -27.84
C CYS A 387 12.65 -15.68 -26.57
N ILE A 388 12.73 -14.94 -25.46
CA ILE A 388 12.98 -15.49 -24.13
C ILE A 388 11.64 -15.61 -23.41
N VAL A 389 11.21 -16.85 -23.17
CA VAL A 389 9.98 -17.14 -22.44
C VAL A 389 10.33 -17.62 -21.05
N MET A 390 9.88 -16.88 -20.03
CA MET A 390 9.99 -17.31 -18.63
C MET A 390 8.93 -18.38 -18.34
N LYS A 391 9.37 -19.56 -17.88
CA LYS A 391 8.47 -20.71 -17.66
C LYS A 391 7.68 -20.55 -16.36
N LYS A 392 6.40 -20.89 -16.38
CA LYS A 392 5.63 -21.04 -15.14
C LYS A 392 6.00 -22.35 -14.46
N ILE A 393 6.52 -22.28 -13.23
CA ILE A 393 6.78 -23.48 -12.42
C ILE A 393 5.45 -23.94 -11.82
N THR A 394 4.88 -25.00 -12.39
CA THR A 394 3.59 -25.57 -11.95
C THR A 394 3.75 -26.71 -10.94
N THR A 395 4.94 -27.30 -10.83
CA THR A 395 5.22 -28.41 -9.91
C THR A 395 5.91 -27.89 -8.64
N PRO A 396 5.35 -28.11 -7.43
CA PRO A 396 6.13 -27.96 -6.22
C PRO A 396 7.21 -29.05 -6.22
N ASP A 397 8.48 -28.67 -6.21
CA ASP A 397 9.57 -29.61 -5.97
C ASP A 397 9.30 -30.30 -4.63
N THR A 398 8.96 -31.58 -4.70
CA THR A 398 8.87 -32.45 -3.53
C THR A 398 10.31 -32.70 -3.09
N TYR A 399 10.77 -31.90 -2.13
CA TYR A 399 11.95 -32.28 -1.36
C TYR A 399 11.57 -33.51 -0.54
N ILE A 400 11.96 -34.69 -1.03
CA ILE A 400 11.92 -35.95 -0.27
C ILE A 400 13.00 -35.91 0.81
#